data_AF-A0A941Q1U3-F1
#
_entry.id   AF-A0A941Q1U3-F1
#
_cell.length_a   1.000
_cell.length_b   1.000
_cell.length_c   1.000
_cell.angle_alpha   90.00
_cell.angle_beta   90.00
_cell.angle_gamma   90.00
#
_symmetry.space_group_name_H-M   'P 1'
#
loop_
_entity.id
_entity.type
_entity.pdbx_description
1 polymer ?
#
loop_
_entity_poly.entity_id
_entity_poly.type
_entity_poly.pdbx_seq_one_letter_code
_entity_poly.pdbx_strand_id
1 'polypeptide(L)' 'MTDAPHAAPAPDDNQLIAERREKLAALRAAAKAKGTAVFPNDFKPRHRALELQRKYGEIANEELEPQAVAVSVAGR' A
#
# COMPACT_ATOMS: atom_id res chain seq x y z
N MET A 1 -10.82 -13.20 -30.94
CA MET A 1 -11.85 -13.47 -29.93
C MET A 1 -11.51 -14.81 -29.31
N THR A 2 -10.81 -14.80 -28.18
CA THR A 2 -10.47 -16.02 -27.44
C THR A 2 -10.79 -15.72 -25.98
N ASP A 3 -11.99 -16.11 -25.57
CA ASP A 3 -12.41 -16.09 -24.18
C ASP A 3 -11.83 -17.34 -23.53
N ALA A 4 -10.90 -17.16 -22.58
CA ALA A 4 -10.32 -18.25 -21.82
C ALA A 4 -11.21 -18.54 -20.61
N PRO A 5 -11.55 -19.80 -20.30
CA PRO A 5 -12.45 -20.11 -19.21
C PRO A 5 -11.81 -19.70 -17.88
N HIS A 6 -12.50 -18.83 -17.14
CA HIS A 6 -12.13 -18.45 -15.78
C HIS A 6 -12.32 -19.67 -14.88
N ALA A 7 -11.23 -20.36 -14.56
CA ALA A 7 -11.23 -21.46 -13.59
C ALA A 7 -11.84 -20.94 -12.28
N ALA A 8 -12.75 -21.72 -11.69
CA ALA A 8 -13.37 -21.37 -10.41
C ALA A 8 -12.27 -21.14 -9.35
N PRO A 9 -12.30 -20.03 -8.61
CA PRO A 9 -11.27 -19.71 -7.63
C PRO A 9 -11.21 -20.80 -6.56
N ALA A 10 -10.00 -21.14 -6.11
CA ALA A 10 -9.79 -22.09 -5.03
C ALA A 10 -10.59 -21.66 -3.78
N PRO A 11 -11.08 -22.59 -2.95
CA PRO A 11 -11.88 -22.25 -1.77
C PRO A 11 -11.20 -21.23 -0.83
N ASP A 12 -9.87 -21.24 -0.77
CA ASP A 12 -9.07 -20.28 0.02
C ASP A 12 -9.11 -18.84 -0.54
N ASP A 13 -9.19 -18.68 -1.87
CA ASP A 13 -9.35 -17.37 -2.50
C ASP A 13 -10.69 -16.72 -2.12
N ASN A 14 -11.75 -17.54 -2.01
CA ASN A 14 -13.06 -17.05 -1.60
C ASN A 14 -13.04 -16.54 -0.15
N GLN A 15 -12.27 -17.18 0.74
CA GLN A 15 -12.07 -16.73 2.11
C GLN A 15 -11.29 -15.41 2.16
N LEU A 16 -10.17 -15.31 1.44
CA LEU A 16 -9.38 -14.07 1.38
C LEU A 16 -10.16 -12.90 0.77
N ILE A 17 -11.01 -13.16 -0.23
CA ILE A 17 -11.90 -12.15 -0.81
C ILE A 17 -12.95 -11.71 0.20
N ALA A 18 -13.53 -12.64 0.97
CA ALA A 18 -14.50 -12.32 2.02
C ALA A 18 -13.88 -11.40 3.10
N GLU A 19 -12.69 -11.74 3.60
CA GLU A 19 -11.98 -10.91 4.58
C GLU A 19 -11.65 -9.51 4.04
N ARG A 20 -11.17 -9.41 2.79
CA ARG A 20 -10.87 -8.12 2.16
C ARG A 20 -12.12 -7.26 2.02
N ARG A 21 -13.27 -7.87 1.70
CA ARG A 21 -14.57 -7.18 1.60
C ARG A 21 -15.04 -6.67 2.96
N GLU A 22 -14.91 -7.49 4.00
CA GLU A 22 -15.26 -7.10 5.37
C GLU A 22 -14.39 -5.93 5.85
N LYS A 23 -13.07 -6.00 5.66
CA LYS A 23 -12.13 -4.91 5.96
C LYS A 23 -12.50 -3.63 5.21
N LEU A 24 -12.85 -3.73 3.92
CA LEU A 24 -13.29 -2.58 3.14
C LEU A 24 -14.62 -1.99 3.67
N ALA A 25 -15.56 -2.83 4.10
CA ALA A 25 -16.82 -2.38 4.67
C ALA A 25 -16.60 -1.59 5.97
N ALA A 26 -15.71 -2.07 6.85
CA ALA A 26 -15.31 -1.36 8.06
C ALA A 26 -14.67 0.01 7.75
N LEU A 27 -13.75 0.06 6.77
CA LEU A 27 -13.13 1.32 6.32
C LEU A 27 -14.17 2.30 5.76
N ARG A 28 -15.16 1.82 5.00
CA ARG A 28 -16.26 2.64 4.48
C ARG A 28 -17.12 3.23 5.59
N ALA A 29 -17.48 2.43 6.59
CA ALA A 29 -18.26 2.90 7.73
C ALA A 29 -17.50 3.96 8.54
N ALA A 30 -16.21 3.73 8.82
CA ALA A 30 -15.36 4.67 9.53
C ALA A 30 -15.19 5.99 8.75
N ALA A 31 -14.96 5.92 7.44
CA ALA A 31 -14.85 7.10 6.58
C ALA A 31 -16.16 7.90 6.52
N LYS A 32 -17.31 7.21 6.40
CA LYS A 32 -18.64 7.86 6.46
C LYS A 32 -18.88 8.56 7.78
N ALA A 33 -18.54 7.94 8.91
CA ALA A 33 -18.68 8.54 10.24
C ALA A 33 -17.78 9.77 10.43
N LYS A 34 -16.57 9.74 9.87
CA LYS A 34 -15.61 10.85 9.91
C LYS A 34 -15.85 11.91 8.84
N GLY A 35 -16.77 11.68 7.90
CA GLY A 35 -16.97 12.54 6.73
C GLY A 35 -15.77 12.59 5.78
N THR A 36 -14.91 11.56 5.79
CA THR A 36 -13.70 11.49 4.96
C THR A 36 -13.89 10.56 3.76
N ALA A 37 -12.98 10.66 2.78
CA ALA A 37 -12.95 9.74 1.65
C ALA A 37 -12.41 8.36 2.09
N VAL A 38 -13.10 7.28 1.69
CA VAL A 38 -12.67 5.89 1.91
C VAL A 38 -11.38 5.57 1.17
N PHE A 39 -11.22 6.18 -0.01
CA PHE A 39 -10.06 6.09 -0.87
C PHE A 39 -9.41 7.48 -0.94
N PRO A 40 -8.61 7.87 0.07
CA PRO A 40 -7.99 9.18 0.10
C PRO A 40 -6.95 9.32 -1.02
N ASN A 41 -6.84 10.53 -1.58
CA ASN A 41 -5.87 10.90 -2.61
C ASN A 41 -5.07 12.15 -2.19
N ASP A 42 -4.85 12.30 -0.89
CA ASP A 42 -4.16 13.42 -0.26
C ASP A 42 -2.66 13.15 -0.07
N PHE A 43 -2.25 11.88 0.02
CA PHE A 43 -0.86 11.51 0.19
C PHE A 43 -0.01 11.87 -1.03
N LYS A 44 1.04 12.68 -0.80
CA LYS A 44 2.01 13.10 -1.81
C LYS A 44 3.41 12.57 -1.44
N PRO A 45 3.84 11.43 -2.01
CA PRO A 45 5.20 10.93 -1.81
C PRO A 45 6.21 11.94 -2.34
N ARG A 46 7.24 12.26 -1.56
CA ARG A 46 8.32 13.17 -1.99
C ARG A 46 9.53 12.42 -2.56
N HIS A 47 9.62 11.11 -2.33
CA HIS A 47 10.79 10.31 -2.66
C HIS A 47 10.40 9.02 -3.39
N ARG A 48 11.35 8.48 -4.15
CA ARG A 48 11.23 7.18 -4.83
C ARG A 48 12.24 6.20 -4.25
N ALA A 49 11.83 4.94 -4.10
CA ALA A 49 12.66 3.90 -3.50
C ALA A 49 14.03 3.74 -4.20
N LEU A 50 14.05 3.77 -5.54
CA LEU A 50 15.29 3.65 -6.32
C LEU A 50 16.30 4.75 -6.01
N GLU A 51 15.84 6.00 -5.84
CA GLU A 51 16.73 7.13 -5.54
C GLU A 51 17.27 7.05 -4.12
N LEU A 52 16.43 6.65 -3.16
CA LEU A 52 16.87 6.41 -1.79
C LEU A 52 17.92 5.30 -1.73
N GLN A 53 17.71 4.19 -2.44
CA GLN A 53 18.68 3.10 -2.50
C GLN A 53 20.00 3.54 -3.12
N ARG A 54 19.97 4.32 -4.21
CA ARG A 54 21.19 4.85 -4.83
C ARG A 54 21.97 5.78 -3.92
N LYS A 55 21.27 6.58 -3.11
CA LYS A 55 21.88 7.60 -2.26
C LYS A 55 22.38 7.05 -0.92
N TYR A 56 21.63 6.12 -0.33
CA TYR A 56 21.84 5.65 1.05
C TYR A 56 22.14 4.15 1.15
N GLY A 57 21.99 3.38 0.06
CA GLY A 57 22.06 1.92 0.11
C GLY A 57 23.43 1.35 0.47
N GLU A 58 24.50 2.10 0.25
CA GLU A 58 25.88 1.72 0.59
C GLU A 58 26.40 2.41 1.87
N ILE A 59 25.56 3.25 2.52
CA ILE A 59 25.95 3.97 3.74
C ILE A 59 25.67 3.08 4.95
N ALA A 60 26.67 2.92 5.82
CA ALA A 60 26.53 2.15 7.04
C ALA A 60 25.53 2.80 8.01
N ASN A 61 24.88 2.00 8.85
CA ASN A 61 23.82 2.49 9.72
C ASN A 61 24.33 3.55 10.72
N GLU A 62 25.55 3.39 11.21
CA GLU A 62 26.22 4.31 12.14
C GLU A 62 26.40 5.71 11.54
N GLU A 63 26.55 5.80 10.22
CA GLU A 63 26.67 7.07 9.51
C GLU A 63 25.31 7.61 9.06
N LEU A 64 24.33 6.74 8.81
CA LEU A 64 22.99 7.13 8.34
C LEU A 64 22.08 7.64 9.47
N GLU A 65 22.11 6.99 10.63
CA GLU A 65 21.27 7.31 11.80
C GLU A 65 21.37 8.78 12.25
N PRO A 66 22.57 9.37 12.44
CA PRO A 66 22.68 10.77 12.86
C PRO A 66 22.22 11.78 11.80
N GLN A 67 22.08 11.38 10.53
CA GLN A 67 21.63 12.28 9.45
C GLN A 67 20.12 12.58 9.52
N ALA A 68 19.35 11.77 10.26
CA ALA A 68 17.92 11.97 10.53
C ALA A 68 17.10 12.33 9.26
N VAL A 69 17.37 11.65 8.14
CA VAL A 69 16.78 11.99 6.84
C VAL A 69 15.29 11.62 6.80
N ALA A 70 14.43 12.65 6.79
CA ALA A 70 12.99 12.47 6.72
C ALA A 70 12.50 12.19 5.27
N VAL A 71 12.11 10.95 5.00
CA VAL A 71 11.63 10.50 3.68
C VAL A 71 10.13 10.21 3.67
N SER A 72 9.51 10.22 2.49
CA SER A 72 8.12 9.79 2.28
C SER A 72 7.98 9.08 0.94
N VAL A 73 7.39 7.88 0.96
CA VAL A 73 7.25 6.96 -0.18
C VAL A 73 5.82 6.37 -0.22
N ALA A 74 5.36 5.94 -1.40
CA ALA A 74 4.14 5.11 -1.55
C ALA A 74 4.38 4.01 -2.61
N GLY A 75 3.68 2.89 -2.47
CA GLY A 75 3.82 1.70 -3.32
C GLY A 75 2.60 0.79 -3.27
N ARG A 76 2.75 -0.41 -3.85
CA ARG A 76 1.72 -1.47 -3.93
C ARG A 76 1.83 -2.45 -2.78
#